data_AF-A0A8J2S8M8-F1
#
_entry.id   AF-A0A8J2S8M8-F1
#
_cell.length_a   1.000
_cell.length_b   1.000
_cell.length_c   1.000
_cell.angle_alpha   90.00
_cell.angle_beta   90.00
_cell.angle_gamma   90.00
#
_symmetry.space_group_name_H-M   'P 1'
#
loop_
_entity.id
_entity.type
_entity.pdbx_description
1 polymer ?
#
loop_
_entity_poly.entity_id
_entity_poly.type
_entity_poly.pdbx_seq_one_letter_code
_entity_poly.pdbx_strand_id
1 'polypeptide(L)'
;MKNPTDLESRINHILDSNIRIIQYSVYAVGLIGLALVAKSVHIFSKFTSSKAVPREFVTKAVKLQGKVNRIEFSHQHQYPVKQEHQPRYAVRFHVEHIPIVSLWTRKQDKILEKPTSLLKIELAGVNLRTLDGANKWIQLPLESNPIIWFRLYGINSEANLFYASVFLKWPWWKFWKEKDLSLIVLKHGEGVVASYLPISHQVYFNDKYPAYYRKLLYCAIKNKKYN
;
A
#
# COMPACT_ATOMS: atom_id res chain seq x y z
N MET A 1 -33.16 -55.01 -25.46
CA MET A 1 -31.82 -54.40 -25.53
C MET A 1 -31.97 -53.01 -26.13
N LYS A 2 -31.61 -51.95 -25.40
CA LYS A 2 -31.71 -50.55 -25.87
C LYS A 2 -30.45 -50.25 -26.69
N ASN A 3 -30.59 -49.90 -27.97
CA ASN A 3 -29.45 -49.69 -28.87
C ASN A 3 -28.61 -48.50 -28.38
N PRO A 4 -27.28 -48.64 -28.22
CA PRO A 4 -26.41 -47.56 -27.75
C PRO A 4 -26.47 -46.32 -28.66
N THR A 5 -26.74 -46.51 -29.95
CA THR A 5 -26.85 -45.46 -30.97
C THR A 5 -28.05 -44.53 -30.79
N ASP A 6 -29.15 -44.98 -30.19
CA ASP A 6 -30.33 -44.15 -29.92
C ASP A 6 -30.07 -43.18 -28.75
N LEU A 7 -29.30 -43.62 -27.75
CA LEU A 7 -28.93 -42.76 -26.63
C LEU A 7 -27.92 -41.69 -27.08
N GLU A 8 -26.90 -42.11 -27.83
CA GLU A 8 -25.86 -41.21 -28.34
C GLU A 8 -26.42 -40.17 -29.30
N SER A 9 -27.29 -40.57 -30.24
CA SER A 9 -27.91 -39.64 -31.19
C SER A 9 -28.82 -38.61 -30.50
N ARG A 10 -29.57 -39.02 -29.47
CA ARG A 10 -30.41 -38.10 -28.68
C ARG A 10 -29.57 -37.13 -27.85
N ILE A 11 -28.45 -37.58 -27.27
CA ILE A 11 -27.51 -36.72 -26.55
C ILE A 11 -26.86 -35.72 -27.51
N ASN A 12 -26.39 -36.17 -28.67
CA ASN A 12 -25.77 -35.31 -29.68
C ASN A 12 -26.78 -34.27 -30.21
N HIS A 13 -28.02 -34.67 -30.46
CA HIS A 13 -29.07 -33.73 -30.88
C HIS A 13 -29.36 -32.66 -29.82
N ILE A 14 -29.42 -33.04 -28.53
CA ILE A 14 -29.59 -32.09 -27.42
C ILE A 14 -28.36 -31.18 -27.28
N LEU A 15 -27.16 -31.71 -27.44
CA LEU A 15 -25.91 -30.96 -27.37
C LEU A 15 -25.82 -29.92 -28.50
N ASP A 16 -26.08 -30.32 -29.75
CA ASP A 16 -25.99 -29.45 -30.92
C ASP A 16 -27.07 -28.36 -30.91
N SER A 17 -28.30 -28.69 -30.47
CA SER A 17 -29.39 -27.73 -30.35
C SER A 17 -29.20 -26.70 -29.23
N ASN A 18 -28.42 -27.02 -28.18
CA ASN A 18 -28.28 -26.19 -26.99
C ASN A 18 -26.83 -25.74 -26.70
N ILE A 19 -25.90 -25.94 -27.65
CA ILE A 19 -24.47 -25.68 -27.44
C ILE A 19 -24.19 -24.26 -26.95
N ARG A 20 -24.94 -23.25 -27.44
CA ARG A 20 -24.81 -21.85 -27.01
C ARG A 20 -25.25 -21.64 -25.56
N ILE A 21 -26.31 -22.31 -25.12
CA ILE A 21 -26.81 -22.22 -23.74
C ILE A 21 -25.76 -22.81 -22.79
N ILE A 22 -25.22 -23.97 -23.13
CA ILE A 22 -24.16 -24.63 -22.35
C ILE A 22 -22.93 -23.73 -22.26
N GLN A 23 -22.49 -23.15 -23.38
CA GLN A 23 -21.37 -22.20 -23.40
C GLN A 23 -21.63 -20.98 -22.51
N TYR A 24 -22.82 -20.37 -22.62
CA TYR A 24 -23.17 -19.21 -21.78
C TYR A 24 -23.29 -19.56 -20.29
N SER A 25 -23.77 -20.76 -19.94
CA SER A 25 -23.77 -21.22 -18.55
C SER A 25 -22.35 -21.36 -17.99
N VAL A 26 -21.42 -21.92 -18.77
CA VAL A 26 -20.00 -22.02 -18.38
C VAL A 26 -19.38 -20.63 -18.21
N TYR A 27 -19.63 -19.70 -19.13
CA TYR A 27 -19.16 -18.32 -19.00
C TYR A 27 -19.76 -17.59 -17.80
N ALA A 28 -21.05 -17.79 -17.52
CA ALA A 28 -21.72 -17.18 -16.38
C ALA A 28 -21.11 -17.66 -15.05
N VAL A 29 -20.90 -18.97 -14.90
CA VAL A 29 -20.24 -19.53 -13.70
C VAL A 29 -18.80 -19.00 -13.58
N GLY A 30 -18.05 -18.94 -14.70
CA GLY A 30 -16.71 -18.37 -14.72
C GLY A 30 -16.66 -16.89 -14.28
N LEU A 31 -17.59 -16.07 -14.78
CA LEU A 31 -17.70 -14.66 -14.41
C LEU A 31 -18.10 -14.48 -12.94
N ILE A 32 -19.03 -15.29 -12.43
CA ILE A 32 -19.42 -15.27 -11.01
C ILE A 32 -18.21 -15.64 -10.14
N GLY A 33 -17.48 -16.70 -10.50
CA GLY A 33 -16.26 -17.10 -9.79
C GLY A 33 -15.21 -15.98 -9.75
N LEU A 34 -14.95 -15.33 -10.89
CA LEU A 34 -14.02 -14.20 -10.98
C LEU A 34 -14.47 -13.00 -10.14
N ALA A 35 -15.78 -12.69 -10.15
CA ALA A 35 -16.34 -11.60 -9.36
C ALA A 35 -16.20 -11.86 -7.84
N LEU A 36 -16.44 -13.10 -7.39
CA LEU A 36 -16.26 -13.49 -6.00
C LEU A 36 -14.80 -13.38 -5.57
N VAL A 37 -13.86 -13.85 -6.40
CA VAL A 37 -12.43 -13.69 -6.14
C VAL A 37 -12.08 -12.22 -6.05
N ALA A 38 -12.46 -11.40 -7.03
CA ALA A 38 -12.13 -9.99 -7.05
C ALA A 38 -12.71 -9.22 -5.84
N LYS A 39 -13.90 -9.60 -5.37
CA LYS A 39 -14.49 -9.10 -4.11
C LYS A 39 -13.67 -9.52 -2.90
N SER A 40 -13.24 -10.78 -2.82
CA SER A 40 -12.47 -11.31 -1.69
C SER A 40 -11.10 -10.66 -1.51
N VAL A 41 -10.44 -10.28 -2.61
CA VAL A 41 -9.12 -9.62 -2.57
C VAL A 41 -9.21 -8.09 -2.54
N HIS A 42 -10.43 -7.53 -2.36
CA HIS A 42 -10.67 -6.09 -2.19
C HIS A 42 -10.07 -5.20 -3.29
N ILE A 43 -9.93 -5.71 -4.53
CA ILE A 43 -9.28 -4.99 -5.66
C ILE A 43 -9.97 -3.66 -5.96
N PHE A 44 -11.29 -3.58 -5.76
CA PHE A 44 -12.12 -2.41 -6.03
C PHE A 44 -12.34 -1.50 -4.79
N SER A 45 -11.84 -1.88 -3.62
CA SER A 45 -12.14 -1.15 -2.37
C SER A 45 -11.27 0.11 -2.23
N LYS A 46 -11.91 1.25 -1.96
CA LYS A 46 -11.23 2.49 -1.56
C LYS A 46 -11.16 2.56 -0.04
N PHE A 47 -9.95 2.51 0.51
CA PHE A 47 -9.76 2.62 1.95
C PHE A 47 -9.71 4.08 2.40
N THR A 48 -10.50 4.38 3.41
CA THR A 48 -10.73 5.72 3.97
C THR A 48 -10.28 5.84 5.43
N SER A 49 -10.04 4.72 6.10
CA SER A 49 -9.63 4.65 7.50
C SER A 49 -8.79 3.39 7.76
N SER A 50 -7.95 3.45 8.80
CA SER A 50 -7.26 2.34 9.43
C SER A 50 -8.15 1.13 9.70
N LYS A 51 -9.35 1.35 10.24
CA LYS A 51 -10.31 0.28 10.54
C LYS A 51 -10.91 -0.35 9.30
N ALA A 52 -10.90 0.35 8.16
CA ALA A 52 -11.42 -0.16 6.90
C ALA A 52 -10.43 -1.08 6.17
N VAL A 53 -9.13 -1.02 6.52
CA VAL A 53 -8.11 -1.89 5.91
C VAL A 53 -8.12 -3.25 6.60
N PRO A 54 -8.29 -4.36 5.85
CA PRO A 54 -8.26 -5.70 6.42
C PRO A 54 -6.92 -5.99 7.12
N ARG A 55 -6.96 -6.67 8.28
CA ARG A 55 -5.74 -6.97 9.06
C ARG A 55 -4.76 -7.82 8.27
N GLU A 56 -5.24 -8.63 7.33
CA GLU A 56 -4.45 -9.47 6.44
C GLU A 56 -3.52 -8.63 5.56
N PHE A 57 -3.92 -7.41 5.19
CA PHE A 57 -3.10 -6.53 4.36
C PHE A 57 -1.88 -6.03 5.13
N VAL A 58 -2.06 -5.72 6.42
CA VAL A 58 -0.97 -5.37 7.33
C VAL A 58 -0.12 -6.62 7.58
N THR A 59 -0.72 -7.75 7.95
CA THR A 59 0.00 -9.00 8.27
C THR A 59 0.87 -9.48 7.10
N LYS A 60 0.34 -9.43 5.87
CA LYS A 60 1.07 -9.86 4.66
C LYS A 60 2.01 -8.80 4.10
N ALA A 61 2.05 -7.59 4.65
CA ALA A 61 2.77 -6.44 4.13
C ALA A 61 2.46 -6.18 2.65
N VAL A 62 1.16 -6.04 2.34
CA VAL A 62 0.68 -5.74 0.99
C VAL A 62 1.14 -4.35 0.59
N LYS A 63 1.51 -4.20 -0.68
CA LYS A 63 1.76 -2.89 -1.31
C LYS A 63 0.44 -2.34 -1.82
N LEU A 64 0.14 -1.12 -1.42
CA LEU A 64 -1.01 -0.35 -1.88
C LEU A 64 -0.54 0.87 -2.65
N GLN A 65 -1.43 1.43 -3.46
CA GLN A 65 -1.18 2.63 -4.24
C GLN A 65 -2.04 3.77 -3.72
N GLY A 66 -1.51 4.98 -3.76
CA GLY A 66 -2.28 6.17 -3.40
C GLY A 66 -1.67 7.45 -3.92
N LYS A 67 -2.48 8.51 -3.92
CA LYS A 67 -2.07 9.87 -4.24
C LYS A 67 -1.80 10.62 -2.95
N VAL A 68 -0.62 11.22 -2.82
CA VAL A 68 -0.29 12.10 -1.70
C VAL A 68 -0.96 13.45 -1.92
N ASN A 69 -1.79 13.85 -0.96
CA ASN A 69 -2.48 15.14 -1.01
C ASN A 69 -1.79 16.17 -0.11
N ARG A 70 -1.26 15.72 1.04
CA ARG A 70 -0.54 16.58 1.99
C ARG A 70 0.57 15.79 2.68
N ILE A 71 1.62 16.51 3.05
CA ILE A 71 2.73 16.00 3.86
C ILE A 71 2.76 16.80 5.15
N GLU A 72 2.84 16.10 6.28
CA GLU A 72 2.94 16.67 7.61
C GLU A 72 4.24 16.20 8.26
N PHE A 73 4.97 17.13 8.85
CA PHE A 73 6.17 16.85 9.63
C PHE A 73 5.83 17.04 11.09
N SER A 74 5.83 15.96 11.86
CA SER A 74 5.54 16.00 13.29
C SER A 74 6.85 15.94 14.06
N HIS A 75 7.03 16.82 15.04
CA HIS A 75 8.18 16.72 15.93
C HIS A 75 8.04 15.46 16.77
N GLN A 76 9.03 14.57 16.73
CA GLN A 76 9.02 13.41 17.60
C GLN A 76 9.58 13.85 18.95
N HIS A 77 8.71 14.00 19.95
CA HIS A 77 9.13 14.17 21.34
C HIS A 77 9.74 12.85 21.82
N GLN A 78 11.05 12.74 21.64
CA GLN A 78 11.82 11.73 22.33
C GLN A 78 11.90 12.16 23.80
N TYR A 79 11.55 11.26 24.73
CA TYR A 79 11.89 11.39 26.14
C TYR A 79 13.36 11.81 26.26
N PRO A 80 13.75 12.67 27.22
CA PRO A 80 15.04 13.36 27.20
C PRO A 80 16.19 12.34 27.35
N VAL A 81 16.69 11.85 26.22
CA VAL A 81 18.00 11.23 26.13
C VAL A 81 18.97 12.40 26.15
N LYS A 82 19.75 12.49 27.23
CA LYS A 82 20.57 13.64 27.64
C LYS A 82 21.62 14.16 26.65
N GLN A 83 21.68 13.73 25.37
CA GLN A 83 22.86 13.95 24.54
C GLN A 83 22.66 14.22 23.04
N GLU A 84 21.47 14.51 22.51
CA GLU A 84 21.37 14.87 21.08
C GLU A 84 20.50 16.11 20.84
N HIS A 85 21.17 17.26 20.69
CA HIS A 85 20.63 18.61 20.44
C HIS A 85 20.04 18.79 19.03
N GLN A 86 19.58 17.73 18.38
CA GLN A 86 19.07 17.84 17.00
C GLN A 86 17.62 17.41 16.91
N PRO A 87 16.74 18.26 16.34
CA PRO A 87 15.34 17.94 16.18
C PRO A 87 15.18 16.74 15.25
N ARG A 88 14.23 15.85 15.60
CA ARG A 88 13.90 14.66 14.81
C ARG A 88 12.45 14.77 14.38
N TYR A 89 12.21 14.74 13.07
CA TYR A 89 10.88 14.90 12.50
C TYR A 89 10.38 13.58 11.93
N ALA A 90 9.21 13.13 12.39
CA ALA A 90 8.47 12.03 11.79
C ALA A 90 7.72 12.54 10.55
N VAL A 91 7.78 11.78 9.46
CA VAL A 91 7.13 12.14 8.19
C VAL A 91 5.80 11.43 8.07
N ARG A 92 4.73 12.21 7.92
CA ARG A 92 3.37 11.70 7.72
C ARG A 92 2.84 12.14 6.37
N PHE A 93 2.29 11.19 5.63
CA PHE A 93 1.63 11.39 4.35
C PHE A 93 0.13 11.27 4.53
N HIS A 94 -0.62 12.23 4.00
CA HIS A 94 -2.07 12.13 3.85
C HIS A 94 -2.35 11.67 2.44
N VAL A 95 -2.80 10.43 2.35
CA VAL A 95 -2.87 9.68 1.09
C VAL A 95 -4.31 9.35 0.77
N GLU A 96 -4.73 9.73 -0.43
CA GLU A 96 -5.94 9.22 -1.03
C GLU A 96 -5.65 7.85 -1.65
N HIS A 97 -6.28 6.79 -1.15
CA HIS A 97 -6.10 5.45 -1.68
C HIS A 97 -6.65 5.34 -3.11
N ILE A 98 -5.85 4.76 -4.00
CA ILE A 98 -6.26 4.42 -5.36
C ILE A 98 -6.54 2.92 -5.38
N PRO A 99 -7.78 2.47 -5.66
CA PRO A 99 -8.07 1.05 -5.78
C PRO A 99 -7.26 0.42 -6.92
N ILE A 100 -6.94 -0.86 -6.80
CA ILE A 100 -6.10 -1.59 -7.76
C ILE A 100 -6.76 -1.64 -9.14
N VAL A 101 -8.10 -1.76 -9.17
CA VAL A 101 -8.90 -1.58 -10.39
C VAL A 101 -10.01 -0.59 -10.07
N SER A 102 -10.13 0.47 -10.87
CA SER A 102 -11.33 1.29 -10.90
C SER A 102 -12.30 0.68 -11.92
N LEU A 103 -13.46 0.21 -11.44
CA LEU A 103 -14.59 0.00 -12.35
C LEU A 103 -14.98 1.37 -12.88
N TRP A 104 -15.08 1.52 -14.20
CA TRP A 104 -15.36 2.78 -14.88
C TRP A 104 -16.83 3.20 -14.71
N THR A 105 -17.29 3.35 -13.47
CA THR A 105 -18.62 3.86 -13.12
C THR A 105 -18.58 5.38 -13.07
N ARG A 106 -18.47 5.99 -14.26
CA ARG A 106 -18.45 7.45 -14.52
C ARG A 106 -19.64 8.24 -13.91
N LYS A 107 -20.62 7.57 -13.29
CA LYS A 107 -21.84 8.15 -12.72
C LYS A 107 -21.88 8.25 -11.19
N GLN A 108 -20.98 7.59 -10.45
CA GLN A 108 -21.03 7.63 -8.97
C GLN A 108 -20.12 8.71 -8.35
N ASP A 109 -19.13 9.22 -9.09
CA ASP A 109 -18.16 10.20 -8.58
C ASP A 109 -18.75 11.61 -8.31
N LYS A 110 -19.95 11.93 -8.80
CA LYS A 110 -20.56 13.27 -8.65
C LYS A 110 -21.66 13.38 -7.58
N ILE A 111 -22.17 12.28 -7.02
CA ILE A 111 -23.37 12.33 -6.15
C ILE A 111 -23.04 12.13 -4.67
N LEU A 112 -21.84 11.66 -4.32
CA LEU A 112 -21.41 11.52 -2.93
C LEU A 112 -20.00 12.11 -2.75
N GLU A 113 -19.88 13.44 -2.80
CA GLU A 113 -18.75 14.15 -2.20
C GLU A 113 -18.86 14.05 -0.67
N LYS A 114 -18.70 12.84 -0.12
CA LYS A 114 -18.30 12.69 1.28
C LYS A 114 -16.89 13.27 1.40
N PRO A 115 -16.56 13.97 2.50
CA PRO A 115 -15.21 14.49 2.71
C PRO A 115 -14.23 13.33 2.51
N THR A 116 -13.36 13.45 1.51
CA THR A 116 -12.40 12.41 1.13
C THR A 116 -11.44 12.20 2.30
N SER A 117 -11.80 11.29 3.21
CA SER A 117 -10.99 11.01 4.39
C SER A 117 -9.67 10.40 3.94
N LEU A 118 -8.58 11.12 4.21
CA LEU A 118 -7.23 10.76 3.79
C LEU A 118 -6.65 9.74 4.76
N LEU A 119 -5.95 8.73 4.22
CA LEU A 119 -5.18 7.79 5.02
C LEU A 119 -3.93 8.49 5.54
N LYS A 120 -3.73 8.46 6.86
CA LYS A 120 -2.49 8.95 7.47
C LYS A 120 -1.46 7.84 7.49
N ILE A 121 -0.32 8.07 6.85
CA ILE A 121 0.77 7.11 6.72
C ILE A 121 2.04 7.73 7.27
N GLU A 122 2.58 7.18 8.34
CA GLU A 122 3.89 7.54 8.88
C GLU A 122 4.99 6.67 8.25
N LEU A 123 6.11 7.30 7.91
CA LEU A 123 7.27 6.61 7.37
C LEU A 123 7.89 5.70 8.45
N ALA A 124 7.85 4.39 8.22
CA ALA A 124 8.23 3.43 9.24
C ALA A 124 9.75 3.40 9.48
N GLY A 125 10.17 3.62 10.73
CA GLY A 125 11.54 3.39 11.19
C GLY A 125 12.57 4.44 10.76
N VAL A 126 12.18 5.57 10.18
CA VAL A 126 13.09 6.65 9.79
C VAL A 126 12.52 8.00 10.17
N ASN A 127 13.33 8.81 10.84
CA ASN A 127 13.06 10.21 11.14
C ASN A 127 14.00 11.11 10.34
N LEU A 128 13.56 12.32 10.04
CA LEU A 128 14.37 13.32 9.37
C LEU A 128 15.17 14.13 10.39
N ARG A 129 16.38 14.52 9.97
CA ARG A 129 17.29 15.39 10.71
C ARG A 129 17.01 16.87 10.45
N THR A 130 16.64 17.19 9.21
CA THR A 130 16.40 18.56 8.73
C THR A 130 15.14 18.60 7.87
N LEU A 131 14.48 19.76 7.83
CA LEU A 131 13.33 19.98 6.93
C LEU A 131 13.77 20.24 5.49
N ASP A 132 14.98 20.78 5.27
CA ASP A 132 15.53 20.99 3.92
C ASP A 132 15.74 19.69 3.17
N GLY A 133 16.24 18.66 3.86
CA GLY A 133 16.34 17.30 3.33
C GLY A 133 14.98 16.72 2.98
N ALA A 134 13.94 17.04 3.77
CA ALA A 134 12.56 16.67 3.49
C ALA A 134 12.06 17.30 2.19
N ASN A 135 12.27 18.60 2.02
CA ASN A 135 11.79 19.35 0.85
C ASN A 135 12.44 18.81 -0.42
N LYS A 136 13.76 18.61 -0.40
CA LYS A 136 14.53 18.13 -1.55
C LYS A 136 14.21 16.69 -1.95
N TRP A 137 14.11 15.78 -1.00
CA TRP A 137 14.01 14.34 -1.28
C TRP A 137 12.60 13.77 -1.20
N ILE A 138 11.65 14.50 -0.61
CA ILE A 138 10.27 14.06 -0.40
C ILE A 138 9.29 14.98 -1.11
N GLN A 139 9.27 16.28 -0.79
CA GLN A 139 8.27 17.20 -1.35
C GLN A 139 8.44 17.40 -2.86
N LEU A 140 9.64 17.80 -3.30
CA LEU A 140 9.92 18.10 -4.71
C LEU A 140 9.62 16.92 -5.65
N PRO A 141 9.99 15.66 -5.34
CA PRO A 141 9.57 14.52 -6.16
C PRO A 141 8.05 14.28 -6.18
N LEU A 142 7.35 14.56 -5.08
CA LEU A 142 5.90 14.35 -4.96
C LEU A 142 5.07 15.46 -5.61
N GLU A 143 5.62 16.67 -5.74
CA GLU A 143 5.01 17.74 -6.54
C GLU A 143 4.95 17.35 -8.02
N SER A 144 6.01 16.73 -8.54
CA SER A 144 6.06 16.25 -9.92
C SER A 144 5.23 14.98 -10.13
N ASN A 145 5.26 14.05 -9.17
CA ASN A 145 4.51 12.80 -9.23
C ASN A 145 3.92 12.45 -7.86
N PRO A 146 2.66 12.83 -7.57
CA PRO A 146 2.06 12.60 -6.26
C PRO A 146 1.66 11.14 -6.02
N ILE A 147 1.83 10.25 -7.00
CA ILE A 147 1.42 8.85 -6.90
C ILE A 147 2.54 8.04 -6.26
N ILE A 148 2.22 7.41 -5.13
CA ILE A 148 3.15 6.56 -4.38
C ILE A 148 2.63 5.14 -4.24
N TRP A 149 3.57 4.23 -4.06
CA TRP A 149 3.30 2.90 -3.55
C TRP A 149 3.72 2.86 -2.08
N PHE A 150 2.93 2.24 -1.22
CA PHE A 150 3.27 2.09 0.18
C PHE A 150 3.02 0.68 0.67
N ARG A 151 3.97 0.12 1.43
CA ARG A 151 3.87 -1.21 2.01
C ARG A 151 3.58 -1.10 3.49
N LEU A 152 2.45 -1.67 3.92
CA LEU A 152 2.01 -1.61 5.31
C LEU A 152 2.83 -2.55 6.20
N TYR A 153 3.32 -2.04 7.32
CA TYR A 153 4.00 -2.82 8.36
C TYR A 153 3.27 -2.81 9.68
N GLY A 154 2.62 -1.70 10.01
CA GLY A 154 1.89 -1.58 11.25
C GLY A 154 0.72 -0.62 11.15
N ILE A 155 -0.12 -0.66 12.18
CA ILE A 155 -1.33 0.15 12.28
C ILE A 155 -1.54 0.58 13.72
N ASN A 156 -1.95 1.82 13.89
CA ASN A 156 -2.49 2.37 15.12
C ASN A 156 -3.98 2.68 14.90
N SER A 157 -4.84 1.85 15.49
CA SER A 157 -6.29 1.92 15.29
C SER A 157 -6.95 3.12 15.97
N GLU A 158 -6.34 3.68 17.02
CA GLU A 158 -6.87 4.86 17.72
C GLU A 158 -6.51 6.15 16.97
N ALA A 159 -5.24 6.29 16.59
CA ALA A 159 -4.75 7.47 15.89
C ALA A 159 -5.08 7.49 14.38
N ASN A 160 -5.70 6.42 13.87
CA ASN A 160 -5.99 6.21 12.45
C ASN A 160 -4.72 6.34 11.58
N LEU A 161 -3.62 5.76 12.06
CA LEU A 161 -2.28 5.94 11.50
C LEU A 161 -1.70 4.61 11.04
N PHE A 162 -1.11 4.58 9.85
CA PHE A 162 -0.36 3.44 9.34
C PHE A 162 1.14 3.67 9.43
N TYR A 163 1.88 2.62 9.73
CA TYR A 163 3.33 2.61 9.60
C TYR A 163 3.69 1.86 8.32
N ALA A 164 4.28 2.56 7.35
CA ALA A 164 4.58 1.98 6.04
C ALA A 164 5.94 2.42 5.50
N SER A 165 6.52 1.62 4.60
CA SER A 165 7.57 2.11 3.71
C SER A 165 6.94 2.70 2.46
N VAL A 166 7.42 3.87 2.02
CA VAL A 166 6.93 4.58 0.84
C VAL A 166 7.91 4.38 -0.30
N PHE A 167 7.38 4.08 -1.49
CA PHE A 167 8.14 3.86 -2.71
C PHE A 167 7.75 4.90 -3.76
N LEU A 168 8.76 5.59 -4.29
CA LEU A 168 8.61 6.55 -5.37
C LEU A 168 8.96 5.89 -6.71
N LYS A 169 8.18 6.21 -7.76
CA LYS A 169 8.52 5.90 -9.14
C LYS A 169 9.30 7.08 -9.73
N TRP A 170 10.47 6.81 -10.30
CA TRP A 170 11.29 7.82 -10.96
C TRP A 170 11.14 7.76 -12.48
N PRO A 171 11.03 8.92 -13.17
CA PRO A 171 10.77 8.94 -14.60
C PRO A 171 11.95 8.46 -15.46
N TRP A 172 11.58 7.57 -16.39
CA TRP A 172 12.14 7.02 -17.64
C TRP A 172 13.65 6.96 -17.96
N TRP A 173 14.55 7.84 -17.50
CA TRP A 173 15.96 7.78 -17.96
C TRP A 173 16.89 6.86 -17.16
N LYS A 174 16.45 6.36 -16.01
CA LYS A 174 17.21 5.36 -15.21
C LYS A 174 16.27 4.32 -14.61
N PHE A 175 15.91 3.31 -15.40
CA PHE A 175 15.19 2.08 -15.04
C PHE A 175 13.92 2.25 -14.19
N TRP A 176 12.83 1.58 -14.55
CA TRP A 176 11.58 1.47 -13.79
C TRP A 176 11.78 0.74 -12.44
N LYS A 177 12.60 1.30 -11.54
CA LYS A 177 12.89 0.77 -10.22
C LYS A 177 12.20 1.67 -9.21
N GLU A 178 11.23 1.09 -8.52
CA GLU A 178 10.69 1.65 -7.29
C GLU A 178 11.82 1.80 -6.28
N LYS A 179 12.01 3.02 -5.77
CA LYS A 179 12.98 3.28 -4.71
C LYS A 179 12.27 3.57 -3.42
N ASP A 180 12.74 2.92 -2.37
CA ASP A 180 12.27 3.12 -1.01
C ASP A 180 12.76 4.47 -0.47
N LEU A 181 11.80 5.32 -0.08
CA LEU A 181 12.06 6.67 0.40
C LEU A 181 12.89 6.66 1.67
N SER A 182 12.63 5.74 2.60
CA SER A 182 13.40 5.59 3.83
C SER A 182 14.88 5.34 3.52
N LEU A 183 15.18 4.50 2.53
CA LEU A 183 16.54 4.21 2.13
C LEU A 183 17.20 5.37 1.40
N ILE A 184 16.47 6.13 0.57
CA ILE A 184 16.99 7.33 -0.09
C ILE A 184 17.44 8.35 0.94
N VAL A 185 16.55 8.68 1.88
CA VAL A 185 16.81 9.67 2.92
C VAL A 185 18.01 9.25 3.79
N LEU A 186 18.08 7.98 4.20
CA LEU A 186 19.23 7.46 4.94
C LEU A 186 20.52 7.52 4.12
N LYS A 187 20.47 7.21 2.81
CA LYS A 187 21.61 7.24 1.88
C LYS A 187 22.20 8.64 1.72
N HIS A 188 21.36 9.66 1.75
CA HIS A 188 21.79 11.04 1.63
C HIS A 188 22.15 11.69 2.98
N GLY A 189 22.07 10.96 4.08
CA GLY A 189 22.42 11.48 5.41
C GLY A 189 21.38 12.43 6.01
N GLU A 190 20.22 12.56 5.38
CA GLU A 190 19.14 13.47 5.77
C GLU A 190 18.18 12.86 6.81
N GLY A 191 18.34 11.56 7.08
CA GLY A 191 17.53 10.85 8.07
C GLY A 191 18.35 9.98 9.00
N VAL A 192 17.70 9.64 10.10
CA VAL A 192 18.21 8.79 11.18
C VAL A 192 17.21 7.67 11.39
N VAL A 193 17.71 6.47 11.67
CA VAL A 193 16.84 5.33 11.98
C VAL A 193 16.16 5.61 13.33
N ALA A 194 14.83 5.61 13.32
CA ALA A 194 14.05 5.81 14.53
C ALA A 194 14.21 4.62 15.48
N SER A 195 13.97 4.84 16.77
CA SER A 195 13.89 3.74 17.73
C SER A 195 12.81 2.75 17.31
N TYR A 196 13.09 1.45 17.46
CA TYR A 196 12.10 0.42 17.19
C TYR A 196 10.86 0.66 18.05
N LEU A 197 9.71 0.86 17.42
CA LEU A 197 8.48 1.14 18.15
C LEU A 197 8.07 -0.12 18.94
N PRO A 198 7.85 -0.02 20.25
CA PRO A 198 7.41 -1.16 21.03
C PRO A 198 6.01 -1.59 20.58
N ILE A 199 5.78 -2.90 20.53
CA ILE A 199 4.45 -3.46 20.32
C ILE A 199 3.62 -3.08 21.56
N SER A 200 2.51 -2.38 21.36
CA SER A 200 1.57 -2.02 22.41
C SER A 200 0.17 -2.48 22.01
N HIS A 201 -0.79 -2.49 22.94
CA HIS A 201 -2.18 -2.82 22.63
C HIS A 201 -2.78 -1.93 21.51
N GLN A 202 -2.23 -0.73 21.32
CA GLN A 202 -2.71 0.25 20.35
C GLN A 202 -1.94 0.21 19.03
N VAL A 203 -0.73 -0.34 19.03
CA VAL A 203 0.18 -0.35 17.88
C VAL A 203 0.58 -1.78 17.54
N TYR A 204 0.05 -2.27 16.42
CA TYR A 204 0.39 -3.57 15.88
C TYR A 204 1.42 -3.43 14.77
N PHE A 205 2.47 -4.26 14.80
CA PHE A 205 3.43 -4.46 13.71
C PHE A 205 3.42 -5.92 13.26
N ASN A 206 3.60 -6.14 11.96
CA ASN A 206 3.70 -7.47 11.38
C ASN A 206 5.11 -8.08 11.56
N ASP A 207 5.21 -9.39 11.33
CA ASP A 207 6.47 -10.15 11.46
C ASP A 207 7.52 -9.80 10.40
N LYS A 208 7.13 -9.05 9.35
CA LYS A 208 8.04 -8.61 8.29
C LYS A 208 8.75 -7.31 8.65
N TYR A 209 8.23 -6.54 9.60
CA TYR A 209 8.80 -5.27 10.04
C TYR A 209 10.23 -5.41 10.62
N PRO A 210 10.56 -6.39 11.47
CA PRO A 210 11.93 -6.58 11.96
C PRO A 210 12.97 -6.73 10.84
N ALA A 211 12.66 -7.50 9.80
CA ALA A 211 13.56 -7.68 8.65
C ALA A 211 13.76 -6.37 7.88
N TYR A 212 12.69 -5.61 7.69
CA TYR A 212 12.76 -4.27 7.09
C TYR A 212 13.58 -3.30 7.95
N TYR A 213 13.37 -3.30 9.27
CA TYR A 213 14.10 -2.47 10.21
C TYR A 213 15.61 -2.76 10.23
N ARG A 214 16.00 -4.04 10.19
CA ARG A 214 17.41 -4.47 10.04
C ARG A 214 18.04 -3.91 8.76
N LYS A 215 17.29 -3.87 7.66
CA LYS A 215 17.75 -3.26 6.40
C LYS A 215 18.01 -1.76 6.54
N LEU A 216 17.16 -1.04 7.27
CA LEU A 216 17.36 0.39 7.57
C LEU A 216 18.62 0.61 8.42
N LEU A 217 18.79 -0.18 9.49
CA LEU A 217 19.99 -0.14 10.33
C LEU A 217 21.26 -0.38 9.54
N TYR A 218 21.28 -1.44 8.72
CA TYR A 218 22.42 -1.74 7.86
C TYR A 218 22.75 -0.58 6.91
N CYS A 219 21.74 0.04 6.30
CA CYS A 219 21.94 1.20 5.44
C CYS A 219 22.55 2.38 6.20
N ALA A 220 22.02 2.70 7.39
CA ALA A 220 22.50 3.80 8.21
C ALA A 220 23.95 3.59 8.68
N ILE A 221 24.28 2.38 9.14
CA ILE A 221 25.65 2.01 9.52
C ILE A 221 26.60 2.11 8.33
N LYS A 222 26.17 1.62 7.16
CA LYS A 222 26.98 1.70 5.93
C LYS A 222 27.29 3.14 5.58
N ASN A 223 26.30 4.03 5.58
CA ASN A 223 26.54 5.44 5.23
C ASN A 223 27.44 6.17 6.24
N LYS A 224 27.34 5.84 7.54
CA LYS A 224 28.22 6.41 8.57
C LYS A 224 29.69 6.01 8.40
N LYS A 225 30.00 4.91 7.69
CA LYS A 225 31.39 4.51 7.40
C LYS A 225 32.03 5.28 6.24
N TYR A 226 31.25 6.00 5.43
CA TYR A 226 31.72 6.68 4.21
C TYR A 226 31.63 8.22 4.30
N ASN A 227 31.14 8.76 5.42
CA ASN A 227 31.16 10.18 5.78
C ASN A 227 32.10 10.39 6.96
#